data_AF-A0A3S4B3G0-F1
#
_entry.id   AF-A0A3S4B3G0-F1
#
_cell.length_a   1.000
_cell.length_b   1.000
_cell.length_c   1.000
_cell.angle_alpha   90.00
_cell.angle_beta   90.00
_cell.angle_gamma   90.00
#
_symmetry.space_group_name_H-M   'P 1'
#
loop_
_entity.id
_entity.type
_entity.pdbx_description
1 polymer ?
#
loop_
_entity_poly.entity_id
_entity_poly.type
_entity_poly.pdbx_seq_one_letter_code
_entity_poly.pdbx_strand_id
1 'polypeptide(L)'
;MRPARIIWSVVLPQALRSVVQPMTSLLIALMLSTSLASQVPFPGRELTTLVSKIATDSAAGMAAFAVAAAMYVATGLLIAWAGAALDRKLRILR
;
A
#
# COMPACT_ATOMS: atom_id res chain seq x y z
N MET A 1 6.64 -39.14 -0.77
CA MET A 1 6.47 -37.98 -1.68
C MET A 1 7.72 -37.11 -1.60
N ARG A 2 8.24 -36.57 -2.71
CA ARG A 2 9.44 -35.70 -2.67
C ARG A 2 9.12 -34.40 -1.91
N PRO A 3 10.02 -33.90 -1.03
CA PRO A 3 9.79 -32.67 -0.25
C PRO A 3 9.38 -31.47 -1.11
N ALA A 4 10.02 -31.30 -2.28
CA ALA A 4 9.67 -30.25 -3.23
C ALA A 4 8.20 -30.31 -3.69
N ARG A 5 7.66 -31.52 -3.91
CA ARG A 5 6.25 -31.67 -4.33
C ARG A 5 5.30 -31.23 -3.22
N ILE A 6 5.62 -31.50 -1.96
CA ILE A 6 4.82 -31.09 -0.79
C ILE A 6 4.82 -29.56 -0.66
N ILE A 7 5.99 -28.93 -0.80
CA ILE A 7 6.11 -27.46 -0.72
C ILE A 7 5.22 -26.79 -1.76
N TRP A 8 5.33 -27.19 -3.04
CA TRP A 8 4.59 -26.55 -4.11
C TRP A 8 3.09 -26.85 -4.12
N SER A 9 2.69 -28.08 -3.75
CA SER A 9 1.27 -28.49 -3.84
C SER A 9 0.46 -28.24 -2.57
N VAL A 10 1.12 -28.14 -1.40
CA VAL A 10 0.44 -28.05 -0.10
C VAL A 10 0.84 -26.78 0.64
N VAL A 11 2.13 -26.61 0.92
CA VAL A 11 2.60 -25.54 1.82
C VAL A 11 2.44 -24.17 1.20
N LEU A 12 2.89 -23.98 -0.05
CA LEU A 12 2.88 -22.68 -0.71
C LEU A 12 1.45 -22.14 -0.95
N PRO A 13 0.48 -22.94 -1.44
CA PRO A 13 -0.90 -22.49 -1.54
C PRO A 13 -1.54 -22.15 -0.20
N GLN A 14 -1.20 -22.89 0.86
CA GLN A 14 -1.69 -22.61 2.22
C GLN A 14 -1.09 -21.33 2.79
N ALA A 15 0.23 -21.12 2.63
CA ALA A 15 0.92 -19.92 3.06
C ALA A 15 0.42 -18.68 2.32
N LEU A 16 0.24 -18.76 1.01
CA LEU A 16 -0.32 -17.65 0.22
C LEU A 16 -1.70 -17.20 0.77
N ARG A 17 -2.56 -18.14 1.16
CA ARG A 17 -3.87 -17.82 1.76
C ARG A 17 -3.78 -17.13 3.12
N SER A 18 -2.74 -17.41 3.92
CA SER A 18 -2.61 -16.80 5.26
C SER A 18 -1.92 -15.44 5.23
N VAL A 19 -1.05 -15.18 4.25
CA VAL A 19 -0.23 -13.95 4.21
C VAL A 19 -0.87 -12.78 3.47
N VAL A 20 -1.86 -13.00 2.59
CA VAL A 20 -2.45 -11.93 1.75
C VAL A 20 -3.01 -10.78 2.58
N GLN A 21 -3.82 -11.08 3.60
CA GLN A 21 -4.44 -10.06 4.43
C GLN A 21 -3.39 -9.28 5.26
N PRO A 22 -2.46 -9.94 6.00
CA PRO A 22 -1.35 -9.25 6.65
C PRO A 22 -0.50 -8.39 5.70
N MET A 23 -0.18 -8.89 4.51
CA MET A 23 0.62 -8.17 3.52
C MET A 23 -0.10 -6.94 2.97
N THR A 24 -1.42 -7.02 2.77
CA THR A 24 -2.23 -5.87 2.36
C THR A 24 -2.18 -4.77 3.42
N SER A 25 -2.36 -5.14 4.69
CA SER A 25 -2.26 -4.20 5.80
C SER A 25 -0.87 -3.58 5.92
N LEU A 26 0.19 -4.39 5.75
CA LEU A 26 1.58 -3.92 5.76
C LEU A 26 1.83 -2.93 4.62
N LEU A 27 1.34 -3.23 3.42
CA LEU A 27 1.50 -2.35 2.26
C LEU A 27 0.81 -1.00 2.46
N ILE A 28 -0.40 -0.98 3.03
CA ILE A 28 -1.09 0.27 3.39
C ILE A 28 -0.27 1.06 4.41
N ALA A 29 0.19 0.40 5.48
CA ALA A 29 1.01 1.05 6.50
C ALA A 29 2.30 1.65 5.92
N LEU A 30 3.02 0.87 5.11
CA LEU A 30 4.24 1.33 4.43
C LEU A 30 3.95 2.51 3.50
N MET A 31 2.86 2.46 2.73
CA MET A 31 2.45 3.54 1.85
C MET A 31 2.23 4.85 2.62
N LEU A 32 1.58 4.83 3.79
CA LEU A 32 1.47 6.00 4.65
C LEU A 32 2.84 6.42 5.21
N SER A 33 3.65 5.46 5.67
CA SER A 33 4.98 5.76 6.24
C SER A 33 5.95 6.38 5.23
N THR A 34 5.78 6.17 3.92
CA THR A 34 6.60 6.86 2.91
C THR A 34 6.43 8.38 2.92
N SER A 35 5.31 8.90 3.42
CA SER A 35 5.13 10.35 3.63
C SER A 35 6.20 10.93 4.57
N LEU A 36 6.72 10.14 5.52
CA LEU A 36 7.82 10.59 6.39
C LEU A 36 9.11 10.89 5.62
N ALA A 37 9.30 10.28 4.45
CA ALA A 37 10.44 10.59 3.59
C ALA A 37 10.42 12.05 3.10
N SER A 38 9.26 12.71 3.13
CA SER A 38 9.15 14.13 2.78
C SER A 38 9.95 15.06 3.71
N GLN A 39 10.27 14.58 4.91
CA GLN A 39 11.04 15.32 5.92
C GLN A 39 12.54 15.23 5.69
N VAL A 40 12.98 14.30 4.84
CA VAL A 40 14.40 14.16 4.49
C VAL A 40 14.69 15.17 3.36
N PRO A 41 15.74 16.01 3.48
CA PRO A 41 16.14 16.94 2.43
C PRO A 41 16.82 16.18 1.27
N PHE A 42 16.01 15.40 0.56
CA PHE A 42 16.37 14.68 -0.64
C PHE A 42 15.54 15.25 -1.80
N PRO A 43 16.05 15.30 -3.05
CA PRO A 43 15.27 15.68 -4.22
C PRO A 43 14.27 14.57 -4.59
N GLY A 44 13.37 14.23 -3.66
CA GLY A 44 12.34 13.23 -3.81
C GLY A 44 11.07 13.81 -4.43
N ARG A 45 10.44 13.06 -5.32
CA ARG A 45 9.09 13.33 -5.86
C ARG A 45 8.01 12.68 -5.01
N GLU A 46 8.15 12.76 -3.68
CA GLU A 46 7.16 12.27 -2.74
C GLU A 46 5.95 13.24 -2.74
N LEU A 47 4.73 12.71 -2.60
CA LEU A 47 3.50 13.48 -2.77
C LEU A 47 3.37 14.62 -1.75
N THR A 48 3.70 14.36 -0.49
CA THR A 48 3.70 15.34 0.60
C THR A 48 4.76 16.42 0.37
N THR A 49 5.95 16.05 -0.14
CA THR A 49 6.99 17.03 -0.54
C THR A 49 6.47 17.96 -1.64
N LEU A 50 5.86 17.40 -2.69
CA LEU A 50 5.34 18.19 -3.81
C LEU A 50 4.22 19.14 -3.36
N VAL A 51 3.32 18.64 -2.51
CA VAL A 51 2.21 19.43 -1.96
C VAL A 51 2.72 20.56 -1.08
N SER A 52 3.73 20.30 -0.24
CA SER A 52 4.34 21.34 0.62
C SER A 52 4.98 22.44 -0.23
N LYS A 53 5.65 22.08 -1.34
CA LYS A 53 6.20 23.06 -2.28
C LYS A 53 5.10 23.91 -2.92
N ILE A 54 4.03 23.29 -3.43
CA ILE A 54 2.90 24.00 -4.04
C ILE A 54 2.21 24.91 -3.02
N ALA A 55 2.02 24.43 -1.79
CA ALA A 55 1.42 25.18 -0.70
C ALA A 55 2.19 26.47 -0.40
N THR A 56 3.52 26.39 -0.34
CA THR A 56 4.40 27.54 -0.14
C THR A 56 4.41 28.48 -1.34
N ASP A 57 4.54 27.94 -2.55
CA ASP A 57 4.65 28.75 -3.78
C ASP A 57 3.33 29.45 -4.15
N SER A 58 2.18 28.83 -3.85
CA SER A 58 0.86 29.29 -4.28
C SER A 58 0.00 29.87 -3.15
N ALA A 59 0.51 29.91 -1.91
CA ALA A 59 -0.23 30.30 -0.69
C ALA A 59 -1.57 29.54 -0.46
N ALA A 60 -1.79 28.41 -1.14
CA ALA A 60 -3.03 27.63 -1.15
C ALA A 60 -2.92 26.36 -0.29
N GLY A 61 -2.22 26.43 0.84
CA GLY A 61 -1.79 25.24 1.59
C GLY A 61 -2.92 24.30 2.02
N MET A 62 -4.02 24.85 2.56
CA MET A 62 -5.13 24.03 3.06
C MET A 62 -5.77 23.17 1.95
N ALA A 63 -6.01 23.76 0.78
CA ALA A 63 -6.59 23.05 -0.35
C ALA A 63 -5.63 21.99 -0.92
N ALA A 64 -4.33 22.33 -1.01
CA ALA A 64 -3.32 21.41 -1.51
C ALA A 64 -3.17 20.16 -0.60
N PHE A 65 -3.13 20.35 0.72
CA PHE A 65 -3.08 19.24 1.68
C PHE A 65 -4.38 18.41 1.71
N ALA A 66 -5.55 19.03 1.51
CA ALA A 66 -6.81 18.31 1.41
C ALA A 66 -6.84 17.36 0.20
N VAL A 67 -6.36 17.82 -0.95
CA VAL A 67 -6.23 16.99 -2.17
C VAL A 67 -5.22 15.86 -1.94
N ALA A 68 -4.08 16.15 -1.31
CA ALA A 68 -3.09 15.14 -0.97
C ALA A 68 -3.67 14.04 -0.08
N ALA A 69 -4.39 14.43 0.99
CA ALA A 69 -5.06 13.49 1.89
C ALA A 69 -6.08 12.61 1.14
N ALA A 70 -6.87 13.19 0.24
CA ALA A 70 -7.81 12.45 -0.60
C ALA A 70 -7.09 11.42 -1.50
N MET A 71 -5.92 11.78 -2.06
CA MET A 71 -5.10 10.87 -2.86
C MET A 71 -4.53 9.71 -2.02
N TYR A 72 -4.10 9.96 -0.78
CA TYR A 72 -3.67 8.90 0.14
C TYR A 72 -4.82 7.93 0.45
N VAL A 73 -6.00 8.48 0.79
CA VAL A 73 -7.20 7.67 1.06
C VAL A 73 -7.59 6.83 -0.16
N ALA A 74 -7.64 7.45 -1.35
CA ALA A 74 -7.96 6.74 -2.58
C ALA A 74 -6.98 5.59 -2.85
N THR A 75 -5.69 5.82 -2.65
CA THR A 75 -4.65 4.78 -2.81
C THR A 75 -4.81 3.66 -1.79
N GLY A 76 -5.04 3.98 -0.52
CA GLY A 76 -5.29 3.00 0.52
C GLY A 76 -6.53 2.14 0.24
N LEU A 77 -7.62 2.75 -0.23
CA LEU A 77 -8.84 2.04 -0.64
C LEU A 77 -8.59 1.12 -1.85
N LEU A 78 -7.82 1.56 -2.85
CA LEU A 78 -7.44 0.73 -3.98
C LEU A 78 -6.62 -0.49 -3.55
N ILE A 79 -5.66 -0.30 -2.64
CA ILE A 79 -4.85 -1.41 -2.09
C ILE A 79 -5.75 -2.38 -1.30
N ALA A 80 -6.62 -1.87 -0.44
CA ALA A 80 -7.55 -2.68 0.34
C ALA A 80 -8.51 -3.48 -0.55
N TRP A 81 -9.04 -2.85 -1.60
CA TRP A 81 -9.88 -3.51 -2.59
C TRP A 81 -9.13 -4.62 -3.33
N ALA A 82 -7.90 -4.35 -3.79
CA ALA A 82 -7.07 -5.35 -4.45
C ALA A 82 -6.74 -6.53 -3.53
N GLY A 83 -6.39 -6.25 -2.26
CA GLY A 83 -6.14 -7.28 -1.24
C GLY A 83 -7.38 -8.14 -0.97
N ALA A 84 -8.55 -7.52 -0.82
CA ALA A 84 -9.81 -8.22 -0.61
C ALA A 84 -10.23 -9.05 -1.84
N ALA A 85 -10.00 -8.55 -3.06
CA ALA A 85 -10.26 -9.30 -4.28
C ALA A 85 -9.35 -10.53 -4.39
N LEU A 86 -8.07 -10.39 -4.04
CA LEU A 86 -7.11 -11.49 -4.02
C LEU A 86 -7.48 -12.54 -2.96
N ASP A 87 -7.86 -12.10 -1.75
CA ASP A 87 -8.31 -13.00 -0.68
C ASP A 87 -9.54 -13.81 -1.08
N ARG A 88 -10.56 -13.16 -1.66
CA ARG A 88 -11.75 -13.85 -2.19
C ARG A 88 -11.39 -14.92 -3.21
N LYS A 89 -10.48 -14.62 -4.15
CA LYS A 89 -10.05 -15.59 -5.17
C LYS A 89 -9.33 -16.80 -4.56
N LEU A 90 -8.53 -16.58 -3.51
CA LEU A 90 -7.79 -17.65 -2.83
C LEU A 90 -8.66 -18.49 -1.89
N ARG A 91 -9.77 -17.93 -1.38
CA ARG A 91 -10.74 -18.62 -0.53
C ARG A 91 -11.61 -19.63 -1.30
N ILE A 92 -11.83 -19.44 -2.60
CA ILE A 92 -12.59 -20.38 -3.47
C ILE A 92 -11.86 -21.73 -3.63
N LEU A 93 -10.55 -21.80 -3.33
CA LEU A 93 -9.77 -23.04 -3.32
C LEU A 93 -9.82 -23.79 -1.98
N ARG A 94 -10.83 -23.52 -1.13
CA ARG A 94 -11.10 -24.23 0.13
C ARG A 94 -12.06 -25.39 -0.07
#